data_AF-A0A948QL30-F1
#
_entry.id   AF-A0A948QL30-F1
#
_cell.length_a   1.000
_cell.length_b   1.000
_cell.length_c   1.000
_cell.angle_alpha   90.00
_cell.angle_beta   90.00
_cell.angle_gamma   90.00
#
_symmetry.space_group_name_H-M   'P 1'
#
loop_
_entity.id
_entity.type
_entity.pdbx_description
1 polymer ?
#
loop_
_entity_poly.entity_id
_entity_poly.type
_entity_poly.pdbx_seq_one_letter_code
_entity_poly.pdbx_strand_id
1 'polypeptide(L)'
;MDNANYYTMADIAQHATKEDCWFVIHEIVYDVTEYAKHPGGEAILEGCGKDATELFETRPMGSGTPHSDKARGYMKNYEIGFLSEASAMVTDE
;
A
#
# COMPACT_ATOMS: atom_id res chain seq x y z
N MET A 1 10.68 -19.02 0.71
CA MET A 1 10.50 -17.55 0.89
C MET A 1 9.85 -17.45 2.25
N ASP A 2 10.70 -17.64 3.24
CA ASP A 2 10.30 -18.04 4.57
C ASP A 2 10.30 -16.78 5.43
N ASN A 3 9.10 -16.44 5.93
CA ASN A 3 8.68 -15.26 6.68
C ASN A 3 8.13 -14.09 5.82
N ALA A 4 6.91 -14.26 5.33
CA ALA A 4 6.07 -13.14 4.92
C ALA A 4 5.59 -12.37 6.17
N ASN A 5 5.69 -11.04 6.15
CA ASN A 5 5.10 -10.21 7.20
C ASN A 5 3.60 -10.04 6.95
N TYR A 6 2.82 -10.04 8.02
CA TYR A 6 1.38 -9.85 7.97
C TYR A 6 1.00 -8.64 8.84
N TYR A 7 0.13 -7.80 8.30
CA TYR A 7 -0.34 -6.58 8.96
C TYR A 7 -1.86 -6.51 8.92
N THR A 8 -2.46 -5.92 9.95
CA THR A 8 -3.90 -5.65 9.99
C THR A 8 -4.20 -4.25 9.47
N MET A 9 -5.44 -3.97 9.06
CA MET A 9 -5.84 -2.60 8.71
C MET A 9 -5.61 -1.59 9.86
N ALA A 10 -5.62 -2.04 11.12
CA ALA A 10 -5.29 -1.20 12.26
C ALA A 10 -3.79 -0.84 12.36
N ASP A 11 -2.91 -1.73 11.89
CA ASP A 11 -1.48 -1.43 11.74
C ASP A 11 -1.29 -0.42 10.61
N ILE A 12 -1.87 -0.68 9.43
CA ILE A 12 -1.77 0.24 8.28
C ILE A 12 -2.30 1.65 8.64
N ALA A 13 -3.41 1.75 9.36
CA ALA A 13 -4.03 3.03 9.73
C ALA A 13 -3.14 3.94 10.60
N GLN A 14 -2.08 3.41 11.22
CA GLN A 14 -1.10 4.22 11.97
C GLN A 14 -0.15 5.00 11.05
N HIS A 15 0.01 4.55 9.81
CA HIS A 15 0.92 5.10 8.79
C HIS A 15 0.16 5.96 7.77
N ALA A 16 -0.47 7.04 8.27
CA ALA A 16 -1.45 7.85 7.53
C ALA A 16 -0.98 9.28 7.21
N THR A 17 0.33 9.54 7.18
CA THR A 17 0.89 10.88 6.98
C THR A 17 1.85 10.92 5.78
N LYS A 18 2.26 12.11 5.35
CA LYS A 18 3.20 12.25 4.23
C LYS A 18 4.59 11.72 4.57
N GLU A 19 4.99 11.87 5.82
CA GLU A 19 6.29 11.45 6.33
C GLU A 19 6.28 9.99 6.85
N ASP A 20 5.12 9.34 6.83
CA ASP A 20 4.91 7.95 7.22
C ASP A 20 3.63 7.43 6.55
N CYS A 21 3.76 6.86 5.36
CA CYS A 21 2.64 6.54 4.47
C CYS A 21 2.68 5.08 4.03
N TRP A 22 1.79 4.27 4.59
CA TRP A 22 1.54 2.92 4.10
C TRP A 22 0.13 2.81 3.52
N PHE A 23 -0.08 1.86 2.62
CA PHE A 23 -1.41 1.52 2.15
C PHE A 23 -1.48 0.08 1.66
N VAL A 24 -2.70 -0.39 1.46
CA VAL A 24 -2.99 -1.71 0.87
C VAL A 24 -3.44 -1.55 -0.57
N ILE A 25 -2.95 -2.41 -1.46
CA ILE A 25 -3.52 -2.61 -2.79
C ILE A 25 -3.60 -4.12 -3.03
N HIS A 26 -4.81 -4.64 -3.30
CA HIS A 26 -5.05 -6.08 -3.53
C HIS A 26 -4.42 -6.98 -2.46
N GLU A 27 -4.70 -6.68 -1.19
CA GLU A 27 -4.20 -7.43 -0.01
C GLU A 27 -2.67 -7.41 0.18
N ILE A 28 -1.94 -6.62 -0.60
CA ILE A 28 -0.49 -6.42 -0.43
C ILE A 28 -0.26 -5.07 0.25
N VAL A 29 0.63 -5.05 1.24
CA VAL A 29 0.96 -3.86 2.03
C VAL A 29 2.22 -3.21 1.47
N TYR A 30 2.15 -1.91 1.25
CA TYR A 30 3.22 -1.11 0.68
C TYR A 30 3.62 0.02 1.63
N ASP A 31 4.92 0.17 1.89
CA ASP A 31 5.51 1.36 2.51
C ASP A 31 6.07 2.28 1.43
N VAL A 32 5.43 3.43 1.23
CA VAL A 32 5.85 4.43 0.24
C VAL A 32 6.39 5.70 0.87
N THR A 33 6.81 5.65 2.13
CA THR A 33 7.31 6.82 2.89
C THR A 33 8.41 7.56 2.13
N GLU A 34 9.35 6.83 1.52
CA GLU A 34 10.47 7.39 0.75
C GLU A 34 10.14 7.65 -0.73
N TYR A 35 8.88 7.49 -1.16
CA TYR A 35 8.51 7.64 -2.57
C TYR A 35 8.32 9.11 -2.98
N ALA A 36 9.43 9.76 -3.28
CA ALA A 36 9.46 11.20 -3.57
C ALA A 36 8.81 11.64 -4.89
N LYS A 37 8.58 10.74 -5.87
CA LYS A 37 8.18 11.14 -7.23
C LYS A 37 7.06 10.30 -7.83
N HIS A 38 5.88 10.42 -7.23
CA HIS A 38 4.63 9.95 -7.83
C HIS A 38 4.20 10.83 -9.01
N PRO A 39 4.01 10.28 -10.24
CA PRO A 39 3.57 11.08 -11.39
C PRO A 39 2.19 11.74 -11.21
N GLY A 40 1.33 11.18 -10.36
CA GLY A 40 0.04 11.79 -9.98
C GLY A 40 0.16 12.84 -8.88
N GLY A 41 1.36 13.21 -8.45
CA GLY A 41 1.60 14.19 -7.40
C GLY A 41 1.03 13.75 -6.05
N GLU A 42 0.48 14.71 -5.31
CA GLU A 42 -0.02 14.51 -3.95
C GLU A 42 -1.27 13.62 -3.86
N ALA A 43 -1.87 13.23 -4.98
CA ALA A 43 -2.99 12.26 -5.00
C ALA A 43 -2.64 10.90 -4.38
N ILE A 44 -1.36 10.56 -4.24
CA ILE A 44 -0.91 9.37 -3.51
C ILE A 44 -1.27 9.45 -2.01
N LEU A 45 -1.27 10.65 -1.43
CA LEU A 45 -1.48 10.86 0.00
C LEU A 45 -2.89 10.50 0.45
N GLU A 46 -3.87 10.49 -0.46
CA GLU A 46 -5.23 10.02 -0.16
C GLU A 46 -5.29 8.54 0.22
N GLY A 47 -4.29 7.76 -0.20
CA GLY A 47 -4.16 6.34 0.12
C GLY A 47 -3.54 6.07 1.49
N CYS A 48 -2.79 7.01 2.08
CA CYS A 48 -2.05 6.75 3.32
C CYS A 48 -3.00 6.30 4.44
N GLY A 49 -2.64 5.19 5.09
CA GLY A 49 -3.39 4.56 6.17
C GLY A 49 -4.64 3.80 5.72
N LYS A 50 -4.82 3.51 4.43
CA LYS A 50 -6.07 2.94 3.88
C LYS A 50 -5.83 1.79 2.91
N ASP A 51 -6.93 1.12 2.56
CA ASP A 51 -7.00 0.33 1.32
C ASP A 51 -7.16 1.30 0.15
N ALA A 52 -6.11 1.39 -0.67
CA ALA A 52 -6.01 2.24 -1.83
C ALA A 52 -6.29 1.49 -3.15
N THR A 53 -6.85 0.28 -3.10
CA THR A 53 -7.12 -0.56 -4.29
C THR A 53 -7.95 0.19 -5.32
N GLU A 54 -9.08 0.78 -4.92
CA GLU A 54 -9.93 1.53 -5.85
C GLU A 54 -9.23 2.77 -6.41
N LEU A 55 -8.48 3.50 -5.56
CA LEU A 55 -7.70 4.66 -5.98
C LEU A 55 -6.67 4.28 -7.05
N PHE A 56 -6.04 3.12 -6.89
CA PHE A 56 -5.05 2.60 -7.83
C PHE A 56 -5.68 2.11 -9.14
N GLU A 57 -6.81 1.41 -9.08
CA GLU A 57 -7.47 0.84 -10.25
C GLU A 57 -8.28 1.85 -11.06
N THR A 58 -8.70 2.97 -10.47
CA THR A 58 -9.59 3.92 -11.16
C THR A 58 -8.98 5.31 -11.35
N ARG A 59 -7.98 5.69 -10.54
CA ARG A 59 -7.34 7.03 -10.56
C ARG A 59 -8.37 8.18 -10.65
N PRO A 60 -9.30 8.28 -9.69
CA PRO A 60 -10.43 9.23 -9.77
C PRO A 60 -9.98 10.70 -9.69
N MET A 61 -8.80 10.95 -9.11
CA MET A 61 -8.16 12.29 -9.06
C MET A 61 -7.22 12.56 -10.25
N GLY A 62 -7.10 11.62 -11.18
CA GLY A 62 -6.17 11.69 -12.30
C GLY A 62 -6.88 11.47 -13.63
N SER A 63 -6.37 10.54 -14.44
CA SER A 63 -6.91 10.29 -15.78
C SER A 63 -8.20 9.46 -15.81
N GLY A 64 -8.69 8.96 -14.66
CA GLY A 64 -9.86 8.08 -14.63
C GLY A 64 -9.62 6.69 -15.23
N THR A 65 -8.36 6.25 -15.30
CA THR A 65 -7.97 4.94 -15.86
C THR A 65 -7.07 4.20 -14.88
N PRO A 66 -7.00 2.86 -14.92
CA PRO A 66 -6.06 2.10 -14.09
C PRO A 66 -4.60 2.52 -14.30
N HIS A 67 -3.78 2.30 -13.27
CA HIS A 67 -2.32 2.42 -13.42
C HIS A 67 -1.77 1.39 -14.43
N SER A 68 -0.74 1.79 -15.17
CA SER A 68 -0.06 0.94 -16.16
C SER A 68 0.72 -0.22 -15.55
N ASP A 69 1.03 -1.24 -16.34
CA ASP A 69 1.87 -2.37 -15.91
C ASP A 69 3.24 -1.94 -15.40
N LYS A 70 3.80 -0.86 -15.97
CA LYS A 70 5.05 -0.28 -15.48
C LYS A 70 4.90 0.25 -14.05
N ALA A 71 3.80 0.94 -13.76
CA ALA A 71 3.53 1.43 -12.41
C ALA A 71 3.32 0.26 -11.43
N ARG A 72 2.57 -0.78 -11.82
CA ARG A 72 2.43 -2.03 -11.04
C ARG A 72 3.77 -2.68 -10.77
N GLY A 73 4.66 -2.70 -11.76
CA GLY A 73 6.02 -3.22 -11.61
C GLY A 73 6.87 -2.44 -10.60
N TYR A 74 6.71 -1.12 -10.50
CA TYR A 74 7.42 -0.29 -9.51
C TYR A 74 6.95 -0.54 -8.08
N MET A 75 5.69 -0.93 -7.86
CA MET A 75 5.13 -1.19 -6.52
C MET A 75 5.92 -2.27 -5.76
N LYS A 76 6.50 -3.23 -6.49
CA LYS A 76 7.31 -4.32 -5.90
C LYS A 76 8.50 -3.84 -5.07
N ASN A 77 9.00 -2.63 -5.32
CA ASN A 77 10.11 -2.06 -4.55
C ASN A 77 9.68 -1.58 -3.15
N TYR A 78 8.38 -1.47 -2.91
CA TYR A 78 7.78 -0.91 -1.71
C TYR A 78 6.94 -1.94 -0.94
N GLU A 79 6.88 -3.19 -1.41
CA GLU A 79 6.15 -4.28 -0.76
C GLU A 79 6.84 -4.66 0.55
N ILE A 80 6.08 -4.66 1.65
CA ILE A 80 6.58 -5.02 2.98
C ILE A 80 5.89 -6.26 3.57
N GLY A 81 4.76 -6.68 2.99
CA GLY A 81 4.01 -7.86 3.44
C GLY A 81 2.60 -7.92 2.89
N PHE A 82 1.74 -8.66 3.58
CA PHE A 82 0.36 -8.93 3.19
C PHE A 82 -0.63 -8.47 4.26
N LEU A 83 -1.84 -8.12 3.83
CA LEU A 83 -2.95 -7.84 4.72
C LEU A 83 -3.45 -9.16 5.34
N SER A 84 -3.71 -9.13 6.64
CA SER A 84 -4.29 -10.24 7.41
C SER A 84 -5.41 -9.73 8.30
N GLU A 85 -6.56 -10.39 8.24
CA GLU A 85 -7.69 -10.18 9.15
C GLU A 85 -7.38 -10.67 10.58
N ALA A 86 -6.38 -11.55 10.73
CA ALA A 86 -5.91 -11.99 12.03
C ALA A 86 -4.81 -11.04 12.52
N SER A 87 -5.06 -10.34 13.63
CA SER A 87 -3.99 -9.85 14.49
C SER A 87 -3.20 -11.08 14.92
N ALA A 88 -1.98 -11.23 14.38
CA ALA A 88 -1.22 -12.48 14.35
C ALA A 88 -1.42 -13.37 15.60
N MET A 89 -2.32 -14.35 15.50
CA MET A 89 -2.32 -15.50 16.39
C MET A 89 -1.29 -16.48 15.82
N VAL A 90 -0.08 -16.37 16.38
CA VAL A 90 1.02 -17.35 16.52
C VAL A 90 0.80 -18.75 15.93
N THR A 91 1.85 -19.30 15.30
CA THR A 91 2.50 -20.53 15.79
C THR A 91 3.99 -20.52 15.40
N ASP A 92 4.85 -20.31 16.40
CA ASP A 92 6.25 -20.72 16.41
C ASP A 92 6.26 -22.24 16.66
N GLU A 93 7.00 -23.02 15.85
CA GLU A 93 7.46 -24.38 16.21
C GLU A 93 8.97 -24.35 16.43
#